data_AF-A0A432P3N1-F1
#
_entry.id   AF-A0A432P3N1-F1
#
_cell.length_a   1.000
_cell.length_b   1.000
_cell.length_c   1.000
_cell.angle_alpha   90.00
_cell.angle_beta   90.00
_cell.angle_gamma   90.00
#
_symmetry.space_group_name_H-M   'P 1'
#
loop_
_entity.id
_entity.type
_entity.pdbx_description
1 polymer ?
#
loop_
_entity_poly.entity_id
_entity_poly.type
_entity_poly.pdbx_seq_one_letter_code
_entity_poly.pdbx_strand_id
1 'polypeptide(L)' 'MENTDIGDVFDVPSIIRGLAQDLKDLRAGKLTPKEAQVRADIAKQIFNGLRLVVSAQRYLSEKAKPVTAIEGNAEATP' A
#
# COMPACT_ATOMS: atom_id res chain seq x y z
N MET A 1 -3.65 15.45 9.22
CA MET A 1 -3.84 14.30 8.32
C MET A 1 -3.05 13.17 8.93
N GLU A 2 -3.73 12.12 9.42
CA GLU A 2 -3.01 10.93 9.88
C GLU A 2 -2.16 10.41 8.73
N ASN A 3 -0.88 10.21 9.03
CA ASN A 3 0.11 9.68 8.11
C ASN A 3 -0.07 8.16 8.08
N THR A 4 -1.26 7.70 7.67
CA THR A 4 -1.55 6.27 7.57
C THR A 4 -0.63 5.71 6.50
N ASP A 5 0.37 4.93 6.92
CA ASP A 5 1.25 4.23 5.99
C ASP A 5 0.37 3.40 5.07
N ILE A 6 0.57 3.54 3.77
CA ILE A 6 -0.19 2.79 2.78
C ILE A 6 0.02 1.27 2.95
N GLY A 7 1.15 0.87 3.54
CA GLY A 7 1.39 -0.51 3.96
C GLY A 7 0.39 -1.01 5.01
N ASP A 8 -0.06 -0.14 5.91
CA ASP A 8 -1.04 -0.44 6.96
C ASP A 8 -2.48 -0.46 6.41
N VAL A 9 -2.81 0.40 5.44
CA VAL A 9 -4.13 0.40 4.78
C VAL A 9 -4.41 -0.92 4.04
N PHE A 10 -3.38 -1.51 3.46
CA PHE A 10 -3.48 -2.75 2.69
C PHE A 10 -3.08 -4.00 3.50
N ASP A 11 -2.71 -3.84 4.78
CA ASP A 11 -2.26 -4.90 5.68
C ASP A 11 -1.32 -5.92 5.01
N VAL A 12 -0.33 -5.38 4.27
CA VAL A 12 0.64 -6.16 3.50
C VAL A 12 1.37 -7.21 4.35
N PRO A 13 1.81 -6.90 5.59
CA PRO A 13 2.47 -7.88 6.44
C PRO A 13 1.60 -9.09 6.75
N SER A 14 0.30 -8.91 6.99
CA SER A 14 -0.59 -10.02 7.30
C SER A 14 -0.87 -10.90 6.09
N ILE A 15 -1.00 -10.31 4.89
CA ILE A 15 -1.14 -11.08 3.64
C ILE A 15 0.09 -11.97 3.41
N ILE A 16 1.31 -11.42 3.58
CA ILE A 16 2.55 -12.18 3.42
C ILE A 16 2.63 -13.34 4.44
N ARG A 17 2.31 -13.07 5.71
CA ARG A 17 2.27 -14.11 6.75
C ARG A 17 1.23 -15.18 6.43
N GLY A 18 0.06 -14.79 5.91
CA GLY A 18 -0.99 -15.70 5.46
C GLY A 18 -0.52 -16.62 4.33
N LEU A 19 0.11 -16.07 3.29
CA LEU A 19 0.67 -16.86 2.18
C LEU A 19 1.76 -17.83 2.66
N ALA A 20 2.62 -17.40 3.60
CA ALA A 20 3.62 -18.28 4.18
C ALA A 20 2.99 -19.43 4.99
N GLN A 21 1.84 -19.18 5.64
CA GLN A 21 1.08 -20.19 6.35
C GLN A 21 0.39 -21.15 5.37
N ASP A 22 -0.22 -20.63 4.28
CA ASP A 22 -0.81 -21.45 3.22
C ASP A 22 0.20 -22.45 2.64
N LEU A 23 1.47 -22.06 2.48
CA LEU A 23 2.54 -22.98 2.03
C LEU A 23 2.83 -24.10 3.04
N LYS A 24 2.77 -23.81 4.34
CA LYS A 24 2.93 -24.83 5.39
C LYS A 24 1.74 -25.77 5.41
N ASP A 25 0.53 -25.23 5.27
CA ASP A 25 -0.71 -26.02 5.29
C ASP A 25 -0.84 -26.89 4.03
N LEU A 26 -0.37 -26.41 2.88
CA LEU A 26 -0.26 -27.19 1.65
C LEU A 26 0.70 -28.38 1.84
N ARG A 27 1.88 -28.15 2.45
CA ARG A 27 2.84 -29.23 2.75
C ARG A 27 2.29 -30.23 3.78
N ALA A 28 1.49 -29.75 4.72
CA ALA A 28 0.84 -30.59 5.72
C ALA A 28 -0.40 -31.33 5.20
N GLY A 29 -0.81 -31.13 3.95
CA GLY A 29 -2.02 -31.73 3.38
C GLY A 29 -3.33 -31.16 3.94
N LYS A 30 -3.27 -30.00 4.62
CA LYS A 30 -4.45 -29.30 5.20
C LYS A 30 -5.11 -28.34 4.21
N LEU A 31 -4.41 -28.00 3.14
CA LEU A 31 -4.85 -27.11 2.08
C LEU A 31 -4.60 -27.80 0.73
N THR A 32 -5.54 -27.75 -0.20
CA THR A 32 -5.34 -28.32 -1.53
C THR A 32 -4.48 -27.39 -2.41
N PRO A 33 -3.78 -27.92 -3.42
CA PRO A 33 -3.03 -27.08 -4.36
C PRO A 33 -3.91 -26.03 -5.05
N LYS A 34 -5.17 -26.36 -5.34
CA LYS A 34 -6.11 -25.44 -5.98
C LYS A 34 -6.50 -24.29 -5.06
N GLU A 35 -6.76 -24.56 -3.79
CA GLU A 35 -7.08 -23.51 -2.81
C GLU A 35 -5.88 -22.59 -2.57
N ALA A 36 -4.67 -23.15 -2.44
CA ALA A 36 -3.44 -22.37 -2.32
C ALA A 36 -3.24 -21.44 -3.53
N GLN A 37 -3.47 -21.95 -4.74
CA GLN A 37 -3.38 -21.15 -5.97
C GLN A 37 -4.39 -20.01 -5.98
N VAL A 38 -5.65 -20.27 -5.64
CA VAL A 38 -6.70 -19.23 -5.60
C VAL A 38 -6.35 -18.13 -4.60
N ARG A 39 -5.85 -18.50 -3.41
CA ARG A 39 -5.40 -17.53 -2.39
C ARG A 39 -4.22 -16.68 -2.88
N ALA A 40 -3.26 -17.30 -3.57
CA ALA A 40 -2.14 -16.59 -4.18
C ALA A 40 -2.60 -15.61 -5.29
N ASP A 41 -3.56 -16.02 -6.11
CA ASP A 41 -4.11 -15.16 -7.18
C ASP A 41 -4.84 -13.94 -6.62
N ILE A 42 -5.59 -14.10 -5.53
CA ILE A 42 -6.24 -12.98 -4.82
C ILE A 42 -5.18 -12.04 -4.25
N ALA A 43 -4.17 -12.57 -3.55
CA ALA A 43 -3.08 -11.75 -3.00
C ALA A 43 -2.36 -10.96 -4.11
N LYS A 44 -2.13 -11.58 -5.27
CA LYS A 44 -1.54 -10.90 -6.44
C LYS A 44 -2.39 -9.72 -6.92
N GLN A 45 -3.72 -9.85 -6.95
CA GLN A 45 -4.61 -8.75 -7.32
C GLN A 45 -4.51 -7.58 -6.32
N ILE A 46 -4.42 -7.87 -5.02
CA ILE A 46 -4.23 -6.86 -3.98
C ILE A 46 -2.91 -6.10 -4.18
N PHE A 47 -1.80 -6.83 -4.41
CA PHE A 47 -0.49 -6.22 -4.65
C PHE A 47 -0.46 -5.36 -5.93
N ASN A 48 -1.17 -5.77 -6.98
CA ASN A 48 -1.31 -4.95 -8.19
C ASN A 48 -2.07 -3.64 -7.89
N GLY A 49 -3.12 -3.69 -7.08
CA GLY A 49 -3.84 -2.51 -6.61
C GLY A 49 -2.95 -1.58 -5.80
N LEU A 50 -2.22 -2.11 -4.83
CA LEU A 50 -1.25 -1.34 -4.03
C LEU A 50 -0.20 -0.65 -4.93
N ARG A 51 0.35 -1.37 -5.91
CA ARG A 51 1.30 -0.81 -6.87
C ARG A 51 0.73 0.40 -7.61
N LEU A 52 -0.54 0.33 -8.02
CA LEU A 52 -1.23 1.43 -8.70
C LEU A 52 -1.36 2.65 -7.79
N VAL A 53 -1.76 2.46 -6.52
CA VAL A 53 -1.90 3.56 -5.57
C VAL A 53 -0.56 4.24 -5.30
N VAL A 54 0.50 3.47 -5.04
CA VAL A 54 1.85 4.01 -4.84
C VAL A 54 2.34 4.78 -6.08
N SER A 55 2.06 4.25 -7.28
CA SER A 55 2.43 4.93 -8.53
C SER A 55 1.66 6.24 -8.72
N ALA A 56 0.36 6.26 -8.39
CA ALA A 56 -0.46 7.47 -8.45
C ALA A 56 0.00 8.53 -7.44
N GLN A 57 0.33 8.13 -6.20
CA GLN A 57 0.88 9.05 -5.20
C GLN A 57 2.19 9.68 -5.65
N ARG A 58 3.10 8.88 -6.22
CA ARG A 58 4.36 9.40 -6.80
C ARG A 58 4.10 10.37 -7.93
N TYR A 59 3.22 10.01 -8.86
CA TYR A 59 2.86 10.88 -9.99
C TYR A 59 2.28 12.23 -9.52
N LEU A 60 1.36 12.23 -8.54
CA LEU A 60 0.80 13.45 -7.99
C LEU A 60 1.84 14.30 -7.24
N SER A 61 2.74 13.65 -6.50
CA SER A 61 3.83 14.33 -5.78
C SER A 61 4.80 15.03 -6.74
N GLU A 62 5.13 14.38 -7.87
CA GLU A 62 5.99 14.95 -8.91
C GLU A 62 5.32 16.12 -9.66
N LYS A 63 4.00 16.15 -9.74
CA LYS A 63 3.22 17.20 -10.41
C LYS A 63 2.75 18.31 -9.47
N ALA A 64 3.00 18.20 -8.17
CA ALA A 64 2.61 19.21 -7.20
C ALA A 64 3.36 20.52 -7.47
N LYS A 65 2.61 21.64 -7.58
CA LYS A 65 3.24 22.97 -7.67
C LYS A 65 3.87 23.29 -6.30
N PRO A 66 5.12 23.78 -6.26
CA PRO A 66 5.69 24.28 -5.01
C PRO A 66 4.86 25.47 -4.55
N VAL A 67 4.24 25.35 -3.39
CA VAL A 67 3.60 26.48 -2.72
C VAL A 67 4.70 27.19 -1.96
N THR A 68 5.09 28.39 -2.41
CA THR A 68 5.88 29.29 -1.56
C THR A 68 5.05 29.56 -0.31
N ALA A 69 5.61 29.21 0.85
CA ALA A 69 4.99 29.52 2.14
C ALA A 69 4.59 31.00 2.15
N ILE A 70 3.31 31.27 2.39
CA ILE A 70 2.82 32.63 2.61
C ILE A 70 3.28 33.02 4.01
N GLU A 71 4.55 33.36 4.17
CA GLU A 71 5.08 33.96 5.39
C GLU A 71 5.41 35.44 5.09
N GLY A 72 4.65 36.33 5.75
CA GLY A 72 5.10 37.67 6.09
C GLY A 72 4.94 38.80 5.06
N ASN A 73 3.71 39.24 4.79
CA ASN A 73 3.50 40.64 4.38
C ASN A 73 2.32 41.26 5.14
N ALA A 74 2.39 41.20 6.46
CA ALA A 74 1.51 41.92 7.36
C ALA A 74 2.34 42.60 8.46
N GLU A 75 3.30 43.44 8.06
CA GLU A 75 3.82 44.54 8.89
C GLU A 75 4.81 45.38 8.07
N ALA A 76 4.29 46.42 7.41
CA ALA A 76 5.05 47.62 7.09
C ALA A 76 4.07 48.80 7.06
N THR A 77 4.23 49.64 8.07
CA THR A 77 3.44 50.80 8.50
C THR A 77 3.44 51.95 7.47
N PRO A 78 2.65 53.01 7.70
CA PRO A 78 3.21 54.16 8.45
C PRO A 78 2.41 54.54 9.70
#